data_AF-A0A530GRM7-F1
#
_entry.id   AF-A0A530GRM7-F1
#
_cell.length_a   1.000
_cell.length_b   1.000
_cell.length_c   1.000
_cell.angle_alpha   90.00
_cell.angle_beta   90.00
_cell.angle_gamma   90.00
#
_symmetry.space_group_name_H-M   'P 1'
#
loop_
_entity.id
_entity.type
_entity.pdbx_description
1 polymer ?
#
loop_
_entity_poly.entity_id
_entity_poly.type
_entity_poly.pdbx_seq_one_letter_code
_entity_poly.pdbx_strand_id
1 'polypeptide(L)'
;MKLFDCPNCGHRLYFENAQCLNCSSLVLYDPEQAKFVLSGEGGVLPCGNADECACNWRAENGRTFCRACALNQVIPDLSIDGNRRRWIRVEAAKKRAVYSLLALGLPVTPKADAG
;
A
#
# COMPACT_ATOMS: atom_id res chain seq x y z
N MET A 1 -3.31 17.42 -3.23
CA MET A 1 -2.22 16.46 -2.93
C MET A 1 -1.97 16.52 -1.44
N LYS A 2 -2.28 15.47 -0.67
CA LYS A 2 -2.00 15.44 0.77
C LYS A 2 -0.55 15.03 0.95
N LEU A 3 0.21 15.84 1.69
CA LEU A 3 1.55 15.46 2.14
C LEU A 3 1.43 14.74 3.48
N PHE A 4 2.30 13.77 3.69
CA PHE A 4 2.39 13.02 4.94
C PHE A 4 3.70 13.36 5.66
N ASP A 5 3.81 12.92 6.91
CA ASP A 5 4.99 13.12 7.73
C ASP A 5 5.60 11.77 8.14
N CYS A 6 6.92 11.71 8.19
CA CYS A 6 7.65 10.54 8.67
C CYS A 6 7.38 10.35 10.17
N PRO A 7 6.92 9.15 10.61
CA PRO A 7 6.62 8.89 12.02
C PRO A 7 7.87 8.92 12.92
N ASN A 8 9.08 8.82 12.36
CA ASN A 8 10.33 8.85 13.14
C ASN A 8 10.94 10.27 13.25
N CYS A 9 11.05 11.00 12.13
CA CYS A 9 11.77 12.29 12.10
C CYS A 9 10.93 13.50 11.68
N GLY A 10 9.65 13.32 11.34
CA GLY A 10 8.75 14.41 10.91
C GLY A 10 9.01 14.96 9.50
N HIS A 11 9.98 14.42 8.75
CA HIS A 11 10.23 14.86 7.36
C HIS A 11 9.04 14.52 6.45
N ARG A 12 8.81 15.37 5.44
CA ARG A 12 7.70 15.18 4.49
C ARG A 12 7.86 13.90 3.68
N LEU A 13 6.77 13.15 3.56
CA LEU A 13 6.66 11.94 2.74
C LEU A 13 5.60 12.13 1.66
N TYR A 14 5.95 11.62 0.48
CA TYR A 14 5.02 11.39 -0.61
C TYR A 14 4.33 10.03 -0.43
N PHE A 15 3.15 9.90 -1.03
CA PHE A 15 2.28 8.75 -0.84
C PHE A 15 2.91 7.42 -1.27
N GLU A 16 3.86 7.46 -2.21
CA GLU A 16 4.54 6.28 -2.75
C GLU A 16 5.85 5.95 -2.04
N ASN A 17 6.28 6.75 -1.05
CA ASN A 17 7.50 6.44 -0.31
C ASN A 17 7.31 5.18 0.54
N ALA A 18 8.26 4.25 0.42
CA ALA A 18 8.41 3.09 1.33
C ALA A 18 9.56 3.30 2.34
N GLN A 19 10.35 4.36 2.15
CA GLN A 19 11.46 4.75 3.00
C GLN A 19 11.50 6.27 3.11
N CYS A 20 11.82 6.78 4.29
CA CYS A 20 12.06 8.20 4.48
C CYS A 20 13.39 8.62 3.86
N LEU A 21 13.38 9.63 3.00
CA LEU A 21 14.58 10.14 2.33
C LEU A 21 15.51 10.96 3.24
N ASN A 22 15.11 11.23 4.50
CA ASN A 22 15.90 11.98 5.47
C ASN A 22 16.54 11.10 6.53
N CYS A 23 15.77 10.22 7.20
CA CYS A 23 16.27 9.36 8.27
C CYS A 23 16.39 7.87 7.88
N SER A 24 16.10 7.51 6.63
CA SER A 24 16.19 6.14 6.09
C SER A 24 15.27 5.11 6.75
N SER A 25 14.38 5.51 7.66
CA SER A 25 13.38 4.62 8.26
C SER A 25 12.45 4.03 7.19
N LEU A 26 12.24 2.71 7.26
CA LEU A 26 11.23 2.03 6.47
C LEU A 26 9.85 2.37 7.01
N VAL A 27 8.96 2.76 6.11
CA VAL A 27 7.63 3.25 6.45
C VAL A 27 6.57 2.55 5.62
N LEU A 28 5.42 2.34 6.23
CA LEU A 28 4.25 1.73 5.62
C LEU A 28 3.06 2.64 5.78
N TYR A 29 2.27 2.81 4.73
CA TYR A 29 1.01 3.53 4.79
C TYR A 29 -0.03 2.66 5.53
N ASP A 30 -0.63 3.22 6.57
CA ASP A 30 -1.75 2.65 7.30
C ASP A 30 -3.07 3.25 6.79
N PRO A 31 -3.91 2.46 6.08
CA PRO A 31 -5.19 2.94 5.58
C PRO A 31 -6.24 3.18 6.68
N GLU A 32 -6.11 2.57 7.87
CA GLU A 32 -7.05 2.78 8.98
C GLU A 32 -6.82 4.13 9.65
N GLN A 33 -5.55 4.50 9.83
CA GLN A 33 -5.15 5.74 10.49
C GLN A 33 -4.85 6.89 9.50
N ALA A 34 -4.89 6.60 8.19
CA ALA A 34 -4.57 7.54 7.11
C ALA A 34 -3.23 8.28 7.29
N LYS A 35 -2.19 7.55 7.72
CA LYS A 35 -0.83 8.06 7.98
C LYS A 35 0.24 7.01 7.69
N PHE A 36 1.52 7.40 7.72
CA PHE A 36 2.62 6.45 7.71
C PHE A 36 2.95 5.96 9.13
N VAL A 37 3.35 4.70 9.22
CA VAL A 37 3.84 4.00 10.43
C VAL A 37 5.18 3.35 10.14
N LEU A 38 5.95 3.04 11.17
CA LEU A 38 7.24 2.36 11.01
C LEU A 38 7.03 0.87 10.70
N SER A 39 7.80 0.37 9.73
CA SER A 39 7.78 -1.04 9.39
C SER A 39 8.42 -1.87 10.51
N GLY A 40 7.75 -2.93 10.95
CA GLY A 40 8.24 -3.84 11.98
C GLY A 40 7.95 -3.41 13.43
N GLU A 41 7.52 -2.17 13.68
CA GLU A 41 7.09 -1.76 15.02
C GLU A 41 5.67 -2.23 15.32
N GLY A 42 5.43 -2.70 16.56
CA GLY A 42 4.08 -3.05 17.03
C GLY A 42 3.39 -4.16 16.22
N GLY A 43 4.14 -5.03 15.55
CA GLY A 43 3.59 -6.08 14.69
C GLY A 43 3.06 -5.57 13.34
N VAL A 44 3.40 -4.33 12.94
CA VAL A 44 3.06 -3.80 11.62
C VAL A 44 3.94 -4.47 10.56
N LEU A 45 3.33 -5.37 9.79
CA LEU A 45 3.98 -6.08 8.69
C LEU A 45 3.69 -5.41 7.33
N PRO A 46 4.64 -5.43 6.39
CA PRO A 46 4.40 -4.99 5.02
C PRO A 46 3.39 -5.90 4.30
N CYS A 47 2.73 -5.36 3.28
CA CYS A 47 1.94 -6.17 2.36
C CYS A 47 2.81 -7.23 1.67
N GLY A 48 2.29 -8.45 1.47
CA GLY A 48 3.00 -9.52 0.76
C GLY A 48 3.38 -9.21 -0.69
N ASN A 49 2.77 -8.19 -1.30
CA ASN A 49 3.17 -7.69 -2.62
C ASN A 49 4.15 -6.50 -2.55
N ALA A 50 4.82 -6.27 -1.42
CA ALA A 50 5.78 -5.18 -1.26
C ALA A 50 6.89 -5.27 -2.32
N ASP A 51 7.53 -6.43 -2.45
CA ASP A 51 8.60 -6.66 -3.42
C ASP A 51 8.08 -6.82 -4.85
N GLU A 52 6.87 -7.36 -4.98
CA GLU A 52 6.35 -7.75 -6.29
C GLU A 52 5.78 -6.56 -7.08
N CYS A 53 5.04 -5.66 -6.41
CA CYS A 53 4.40 -4.49 -7.04
C CYS A 53 4.79 -3.13 -6.43
N ALA A 54 5.90 -3.08 -5.68
CA ALA A 54 6.32 -1.88 -4.94
C ALA A 54 5.21 -1.36 -4.00
N CYS A 55 4.54 -2.30 -3.29
CA CYS A 55 3.52 -1.94 -2.32
C CYS A 55 4.15 -1.38 -1.04
N ASN A 56 3.75 -0.17 -0.66
CA ASN A 56 4.23 0.52 0.54
C ASN A 56 3.15 0.60 1.63
N TRP A 57 2.12 -0.25 1.58
CA TRP A 57 1.06 -0.28 2.60
C TRP A 57 1.31 -1.43 3.57
N ARG A 58 0.87 -1.27 4.82
CA ARG A 58 0.88 -2.39 5.78
C ARG A 58 -0.15 -3.45 5.41
N ALA A 59 0.14 -4.70 5.75
CA ALA A 59 -0.85 -5.76 5.73
C ALA A 59 -1.94 -5.52 6.79
N GLU A 60 -3.15 -6.01 6.51
CA GLU A 60 -4.22 -6.00 7.50
C GLU A 60 -3.93 -7.00 8.63
N ASN A 61 -4.49 -6.76 9.81
CA ASN A 61 -4.28 -7.64 10.97
C ASN A 61 -4.62 -9.10 10.64
N GLY A 62 -3.65 -9.99 10.83
CA GLY A 62 -3.79 -11.42 10.55
C GLY A 62 -3.90 -11.80 9.07
N ARG A 63 -3.59 -10.88 8.14
CA ARG A 63 -3.64 -11.13 6.69
C ARG A 63 -2.26 -10.93 6.05
N THR A 64 -2.06 -11.53 4.88
CA THR A 64 -0.84 -11.35 4.08
C THR A 64 -0.85 -10.06 3.27
N PHE A 65 -2.03 -9.60 2.84
CA PHE A 65 -2.15 -8.46 1.93
C PHE A 65 -2.76 -7.23 2.62
N CYS A 66 -2.46 -6.04 2.09
CA CYS A 66 -3.11 -4.81 2.47
C CYS A 66 -4.52 -4.70 1.85
N ARG A 67 -5.34 -3.76 2.34
CA ARG A 67 -6.70 -3.50 1.85
C ARG A 67 -6.79 -3.35 0.33
N ALA A 68 -5.81 -2.70 -0.31
CA ALA A 68 -5.80 -2.48 -1.76
C ALA A 68 -5.36 -3.73 -2.54
N CYS A 69 -4.30 -4.41 -2.13
CA CYS A 69 -3.81 -5.61 -2.81
C CYS A 69 -4.75 -6.81 -2.65
N ALA A 70 -5.50 -6.88 -1.54
CA ALA A 70 -6.53 -7.90 -1.31
C ALA A 70 -7.70 -7.84 -2.32
N LEU A 71 -7.84 -6.75 -3.10
CA LEU A 71 -8.84 -6.63 -4.17
C LEU A 71 -8.43 -7.35 -5.46
N ASN A 72 -7.18 -7.78 -5.58
CA ASN A 72 -6.71 -8.46 -6.78
C ASN A 72 -7.18 -9.92 -6.76
N GLN A 73 -8.06 -10.27 -7.69
CA GLN A 73 -8.41 -11.67 -7.96
C GLN A 73 -7.40 -12.34 -8.90
N VAL A 74 -6.83 -11.58 -9.85
CA VAL A 74 -5.85 -12.05 -10.81
C VAL A 74 -4.72 -11.01 -10.92
N ILE A 75 -3.48 -11.49 -10.97
CA ILE A 75 -2.30 -10.68 -11.29
C ILE A 75 -1.75 -11.12 -12.65
N PRO A 76 -1.03 -10.26 -13.38
CA PRO A 76 -0.41 -10.69 -14.63
C PRO A 76 0.67 -11.75 -14.39
N ASP A 77 0.92 -12.59 -15.38
CA ASP A 77 2.03 -13.54 -15.36
C ASP A 77 3.36 -12.79 -15.28
N LEU A 78 4.07 -12.95 -14.16
CA LEU A 78 5.31 -12.24 -13.87
C LEU A 78 6.54 -12.87 -14.53
N SER A 79 6.41 -14.04 -15.16
CA SER A 79 7.47 -14.64 -15.98
C SER A 79 7.66 -13.90 -17.31
N ILE A 80 6.63 -13.16 -17.76
CA ILE A 80 6.68 -12.36 -19.00
C ILE A 80 7.33 -11.01 -18.71
N ASP A 81 8.37 -10.68 -19.49
CA ASP A 81 9.08 -9.41 -19.33
C ASP A 81 8.16 -8.20 -19.43
N GLY A 82 8.44 -7.19 -18.58
CA GLY A 82 7.66 -5.96 -18.50
C GLY A 82 6.31 -6.05 -17.79
N ASN A 83 5.73 -7.24 -17.55
CA ASN A 83 4.45 -7.36 -16.84
C ASN A 83 4.53 -6.83 -15.40
N ARG A 84 5.63 -7.12 -14.70
CA ARG A 84 5.91 -6.55 -13.37
C ARG A 84 5.85 -5.02 -13.36
N ARG A 85 6.53 -4.36 -14.31
CA ARG A 85 6.53 -2.89 -14.42
C ARG A 85 5.14 -2.33 -14.71
N ARG A 86 4.36 -2.99 -15.57
CA ARG A 86 2.97 -2.60 -15.86
C ARG A 86 2.10 -2.75 -14.62
N TRP A 87 2.26 -3.84 -13.89
CA TRP A 87 1.51 -4.10 -12.67
C TRP A 87 1.81 -3.07 -11.58
N ILE A 88 3.09 -2.71 -11.35
CA ILE A 88 3.48 -1.61 -10.44
C ILE A 88 2.70 -0.33 -10.75
N ARG A 89 2.61 0.05 -12.03
CA ARG A 89 1.88 1.26 -12.46
C ARG A 89 0.38 1.18 -12.16
N VAL A 90 -0.24 0.02 -12.43
CA VAL A 90 -1.66 -0.22 -12.14
C VAL A 90 -1.92 -0.19 -10.63
N GLU A 91 -1.09 -0.85 -9.83
CA GLU A 91 -1.22 -0.87 -8.38
C GLU A 91 -1.03 0.52 -7.76
N ALA A 92 -0.10 1.32 -8.27
CA ALA A 92 0.06 2.71 -7.83
C ALA A 92 -1.22 3.55 -8.08
N ALA A 93 -1.82 3.42 -9.28
CA ALA A 93 -3.08 4.11 -9.59
C ALA A 93 -4.25 3.60 -8.72
N LYS A 94 -4.38 2.27 -8.56
CA LYS A 94 -5.40 1.65 -7.71
C LYS A 94 -5.29 2.08 -6.26
N LYS A 95 -4.09 2.09 -5.67
CA LYS A 95 -3.86 2.54 -4.28
C LYS A 95 -4.32 3.98 -4.07
N ARG A 96 -4.09 4.88 -5.04
CA ARG A 96 -4.59 6.27 -4.97
C ARG A 96 -6.13 6.31 -5.03
N ALA A 97 -6.75 5.53 -5.89
CA ALA A 97 -8.21 5.43 -5.95
C ALA A 97 -8.80 4.89 -4.63
N VAL A 98 -8.23 3.81 -4.09
CA VAL A 98 -8.64 3.23 -2.80
C VAL A 98 -8.46 4.24 -1.66
N TYR A 99 -7.33 4.95 -1.62
CA TYR A 99 -7.11 6.04 -0.67
C TYR A 99 -8.22 7.10 -0.74
N SER A 100 -8.57 7.54 -1.95
CA SER A 100 -9.64 8.53 -2.15
C SER A 100 -11.00 8.02 -1.68
N LEU A 101 -11.34 6.75 -1.97
CA LEU A 101 -12.58 6.14 -1.49
C LEU A 101 -12.63 6.08 0.04
N LEU A 102 -11.55 5.63 0.69
CA LEU A 102 -11.45 5.58 2.15
C LEU A 102 -11.54 6.98 2.78
N ALA A 103 -10.89 7.98 2.17
CA ALA A 103 -10.95 9.37 2.64
C ALA A 103 -12.36 9.98 2.52
N LEU A 104 -13.18 9.48 1.59
CA LEU A 104 -14.59 9.85 1.44
C LEU A 104 -15.53 9.02 2.33
N GLY A 105 -15.01 8.08 3.13
CA GLY A 105 -15.82 7.17 3.95
C GLY A 105 -16.59 6.14 3.13
N LEU A 106 -16.21 5.89 1.88
CA LEU A 106 -16.87 4.91 1.01
C LEU A 106 -16.33 3.50 1.28
N PRO A 107 -17.18 2.46 1.24
CA PRO A 107 -16.76 1.10 1.49
C PRO A 107 -15.82 0.61 0.37
N VAL A 108 -14.73 -0.04 0.78
CA VAL A 108 -13.81 -0.74 -0.11
C VAL A 108 -13.75 -2.21 0.29
N THR A 109 -14.56 -3.01 -0.39
CA THR A 109 -14.67 -4.46 -0.17
C THR A 109 -14.38 -5.20 -1.47
N PRO A 110 -13.79 -6.40 -1.42
CA PRO A 110 -13.73 -7.28 -2.57
C PRO A 110 -15.14 -7.48 -3.16
N LYS A 111 -15.23 -7.64 -4.47
CA LYS A 111 -16.47 -8.05 -5.12
C LYS A 111 -16.80 -9.45 -4.61
N ALA A 112 -17.96 -9.60 -3.97
CA ALA A 112 -18.51 -10.93 -3.73
C ALA A 112 -18.88 -11.50 -5.11
N ASP A 113 -18.35 -12.66 -5.46
CA ASP A 113 -18.82 -13.37 -6.63
C ASP A 113 -20.32 -13.65 -6.40
N ALA A 114 -21.17 -13.10 -7.26
CA ALA A 114 -22.53 -13.59 -7.36
C ALA A 114 -22.40 -14.99 -7.95
N GLY A 115 -22.48 -16.00 -7.07
CA GLY A 115 -22.55 -17.41 -7.47
C GLY A 115 -23.74 -17.69 -8.37
#